data_AF-A0A447URZ7-F1
#
_entry.id   AF-A0A447URZ7-F1
#
_cell.length_a   1.000
_cell.length_b   1.000
_cell.length_c   1.000
_cell.angle_alpha   90.00
_cell.angle_beta   90.00
_cell.angle_gamma   90.00
#
_symmetry.space_group_name_H-M   'P 1'
#
loop_
_entity.id
_entity.type
_entity.pdbx_description
1 polymer ?
#
loop_
_entity_poly.entity_id
_entity_poly.type
_entity_poly.pdbx_seq_one_letter_code
_entity_poly.pdbx_strand_id
1 'polypeptide(L)'
;MILPNRSDYTEENHEQLFQECDPYILAHAHYLYGRKFESRDEFLEFSESLPDIESVIKNLKSPERLVFDSDWGGNAKEQLTRLLADPDRITQSVFGSHAGMEVFSSCVGRIPQAYAAKRHAQNLGSTPYINADTSWLYYTWLIEYESLKFEIDHENRKNLHMVHAISSGLQDGFSWLGNVPVDKIIELRRKNLMDEVRSVLSSGVSNLIHATEGNYTQTTQQVIDNVDKAFIQHQRVLEKARKEKLKLYGLEVAPCIANGVIAIAGAMSGNIALASLSAGLGVLGMPTLKDIRSKFKERQENIEAYNRTATGILFSHKK
;
A
#
# COMPACT_ATOMS: atom_id res chain seq x y z
N MET A 1 26.30 18.74 -4.77
CA MET A 1 26.23 20.14 -5.25
C MET A 1 25.03 20.77 -4.55
N ILE A 2 25.24 21.78 -3.70
CA ILE A 2 24.13 22.52 -3.06
C ILE A 2 23.69 23.55 -4.10
N LEU A 3 22.51 23.36 -4.68
CA LEU A 3 21.94 24.29 -5.65
C LEU A 3 21.04 25.29 -4.90
N PRO A 4 21.09 26.58 -5.25
CA PRO A 4 20.18 27.57 -4.68
C PRO A 4 18.74 27.19 -5.02
N ASN A 5 17.85 27.36 -4.05
CA ASN A 5 16.46 27.03 -4.21
C ASN A 5 15.77 28.13 -5.03
N ARG A 6 14.78 27.76 -5.85
CA ARG A 6 13.97 28.76 -6.56
C ARG A 6 13.27 29.72 -5.60
N SER A 7 12.98 29.27 -4.38
CA SER A 7 12.37 30.12 -3.35
C SER A 7 13.29 31.21 -2.82
N ASP A 8 14.60 31.06 -2.94
CA ASP A 8 15.58 32.02 -2.43
C ASP A 8 15.63 33.33 -3.26
N TYR A 9 14.92 33.36 -4.40
CA TYR A 9 14.95 34.47 -5.36
C TYR A 9 13.72 35.40 -5.28
N THR A 10 12.71 35.10 -4.46
CA THR A 10 11.45 35.88 -4.41
C THR A 10 10.93 36.02 -2.97
N GLU A 11 10.91 37.25 -2.44
CA GLU A 11 10.40 37.59 -1.10
C GLU A 11 8.93 37.20 -0.89
N GLU A 12 8.10 37.22 -1.96
CA GLU A 12 6.69 36.80 -1.95
C GLU A 12 6.47 35.35 -1.45
N ASN A 13 7.50 34.49 -1.46
CA ASN A 13 7.35 33.10 -1.03
C ASN A 13 7.27 32.93 0.50
N HIS A 14 7.78 33.86 1.31
CA HIS A 14 7.76 33.69 2.76
C HIS A 14 6.36 33.85 3.35
N GLU A 15 5.63 34.91 2.99
CA GLU A 15 4.24 35.09 3.46
C GLU A 15 3.34 33.96 2.95
N GLN A 16 3.51 33.53 1.70
CA GLN A 16 2.80 32.38 1.15
C GLN A 16 3.12 31.09 1.90
N LEU A 17 4.38 30.85 2.29
CA LEU A 17 4.77 29.70 3.08
C LEU A 17 4.04 29.67 4.43
N PHE A 18 3.96 30.81 5.13
CA PHE A 18 3.24 30.88 6.39
C PHE A 18 1.74 30.61 6.22
N GLN A 19 1.10 31.18 5.19
CA GLN A 19 -0.31 30.92 4.88
C GLN A 19 -0.57 29.44 4.56
N GLU A 20 0.32 28.80 3.79
CA GLU A 20 0.24 27.36 3.50
C GLU A 20 0.44 26.50 4.77
N CYS A 21 1.21 26.99 5.74
CA CYS A 21 1.51 26.28 6.98
C CYS A 21 0.47 26.44 8.07
N ASP A 22 -0.35 27.50 8.03
CA ASP A 22 -1.35 27.81 9.08
C ASP A 22 -2.20 26.58 9.46
N PRO A 23 -2.74 25.78 8.53
CA PRO A 23 -3.54 24.64 8.93
C PRO A 23 -2.77 23.55 9.69
N TYR A 24 -1.46 23.41 9.46
CA TYR A 24 -0.62 22.46 10.19
C TYR A 24 -0.19 22.99 11.54
N ILE A 25 0.03 24.32 11.64
CA ILE A 25 0.25 25.00 12.92
C ILE A 25 -0.97 24.81 13.82
N LEU A 26 -2.18 25.07 13.29
CA LEU A 26 -3.43 24.89 14.03
C LEU A 26 -3.70 23.43 14.37
N ALA A 27 -3.36 22.49 13.48
CA ALA A 27 -3.42 21.07 13.80
C ALA A 27 -2.48 20.71 14.95
N HIS A 28 -1.23 21.19 14.93
CA HIS A 28 -0.29 20.95 16.02
C HIS A 28 -0.78 21.53 17.36
N ALA A 29 -1.26 22.77 17.35
CA ALA A 29 -1.88 23.42 18.51
C ALA A 29 -3.11 22.63 19.02
N HIS A 30 -3.91 22.08 18.09
CA HIS A 30 -5.04 21.23 18.45
C HIS A 30 -4.63 19.98 19.20
N TYR A 31 -3.59 19.27 18.76
CA TYR A 31 -3.08 18.12 19.49
C TYR A 31 -2.50 18.53 20.84
N LEU A 32 -1.73 19.62 20.91
CA LEU A 32 -1.13 20.11 22.16
C LEU A 32 -2.17 20.38 23.25
N TYR A 33 -3.22 21.14 22.92
CA TYR A 33 -4.20 21.63 23.89
C TYR A 33 -5.54 20.89 23.89
N GLY A 34 -5.76 19.97 22.95
CA GLY A 34 -7.04 19.29 22.75
C GLY A 34 -8.20 20.23 22.39
N ARG A 35 -7.89 21.41 21.85
CA ARG A 35 -8.84 22.47 21.48
C ARG A 35 -8.68 22.82 20.01
N LYS A 36 -9.77 23.01 19.28
CA LYS A 36 -9.68 23.51 17.89
C LYS A 36 -9.55 25.03 17.90
N PHE A 37 -8.70 25.53 17.02
CA PHE A 37 -8.50 26.95 16.77
C PHE A 37 -8.91 27.24 15.33
N GLU A 38 -9.71 28.29 15.11
CA GLU A 38 -10.20 28.69 13.80
C GLU A 38 -9.15 29.48 13.01
N SER A 39 -8.28 30.22 13.72
CA SER A 39 -7.24 31.04 13.12
C SER A 39 -5.96 31.06 13.98
N ARG A 40 -4.86 31.51 13.38
CA ARG A 40 -3.61 31.74 14.10
C ARG A 40 -3.75 32.85 15.15
N ASP A 41 -4.64 33.82 14.90
CA ASP A 41 -4.92 34.90 15.85
C ASP A 41 -5.67 34.38 17.09
N GLU A 42 -6.63 33.47 16.93
CA GLU A 42 -7.28 32.80 18.08
C GLU A 42 -6.26 31.98 18.89
N PHE A 43 -5.33 31.29 18.20
CA PHE A 43 -4.27 30.55 18.86
C PHE A 43 -3.31 31.49 19.63
N LEU A 44 -2.98 32.64 19.04
CA LEU A 44 -2.17 33.67 19.68
C LEU A 44 -2.85 34.20 20.96
N GLU A 45 -4.10 34.64 20.87
CA GLU A 45 -4.87 35.15 22.01
C GLU A 45 -4.98 34.10 23.13
N PHE A 46 -5.19 32.83 22.77
CA PHE A 46 -5.19 31.75 23.74
C PHE A 46 -3.83 31.57 24.41
N SER A 47 -2.74 31.63 23.65
CA SER A 47 -1.37 31.54 24.19
C SER A 47 -1.01 32.72 25.09
N GLU A 48 -1.48 33.94 24.78
CA GLU A 48 -1.34 35.12 25.64
C GLU A 48 -2.10 34.97 26.97
N SER A 49 -3.18 34.19 27.01
CA SER A 49 -3.90 33.92 28.27
C SER A 49 -3.15 33.00 29.25
N LEU A 50 -2.00 32.43 28.85
CA LEU A 50 -1.21 31.47 29.61
C LEU A 50 0.17 32.05 30.01
N PRO A 51 0.23 32.95 31.01
CA PRO A 51 1.45 33.71 31.32
C PRO A 51 2.59 32.87 31.86
N ASP A 52 2.28 31.82 32.62
CA ASP A 52 3.25 31.03 33.37
C ASP A 52 3.24 29.53 32.99
N ILE A 53 4.28 28.83 33.43
CA ILE A 53 4.50 27.41 33.14
C ILE A 53 3.33 26.56 33.65
N GLU A 54 2.82 26.82 34.86
CA GLU A 54 1.72 26.01 35.42
C GLU A 54 0.44 26.19 34.61
N SER A 55 0.16 27.42 34.16
CA SER A 55 -0.96 27.73 33.27
C SER A 55 -0.87 26.95 31.95
N VAL A 56 0.31 26.86 31.34
CA VAL A 56 0.53 26.06 30.12
C VAL A 56 0.31 24.58 30.41
N ILE A 57 1.00 24.01 31.40
CA ILE A 57 0.96 22.58 31.69
C ILE A 57 -0.47 22.12 32.06
N LYS A 58 -1.24 22.93 32.78
CA LYS A 58 -2.63 22.65 33.13
C LYS A 58 -3.54 22.50 31.90
N ASN A 59 -3.25 23.22 30.82
CA ASN A 59 -4.04 23.22 29.60
C ASN A 59 -3.55 22.22 28.55
N LEU A 60 -2.33 21.65 28.70
CA LEU A 60 -1.82 20.62 27.79
C LEU A 60 -2.62 19.31 27.91
N LYS A 61 -2.94 18.71 26.76
CA LYS A 61 -3.53 17.37 26.64
C LYS A 61 -2.54 16.34 26.13
N SER A 62 -1.63 16.76 25.25
CA SER A 62 -0.53 15.94 24.74
C SER A 62 0.81 16.59 25.09
N PRO A 63 1.29 16.49 26.34
CA PRO A 63 2.57 17.07 26.75
C PRO A 63 3.76 16.49 25.98
N GLU A 64 3.67 15.25 25.48
CA GLU A 64 4.69 14.61 24.65
C GLU A 64 4.92 15.32 23.30
N ARG A 65 3.99 16.17 22.86
CA ARG A 65 4.12 16.96 21.64
C ARG A 65 4.74 18.33 21.87
N LEU A 66 4.99 18.72 23.12
CA LEU A 66 5.72 19.95 23.43
C LEU A 66 7.20 19.63 23.62
N VAL A 67 7.98 19.72 22.53
CA VAL A 67 9.41 19.45 22.54
C VAL A 67 10.15 20.66 21.94
N PHE A 68 11.02 21.30 22.72
CA PHE A 68 11.89 22.37 22.26
C PHE A 68 13.25 21.82 21.82
N ASP A 69 13.79 20.87 22.56
CA ASP A 69 15.05 20.22 22.22
C ASP A 69 15.04 18.80 22.79
N SER A 70 15.13 17.82 21.90
CA SER A 70 15.18 16.40 22.22
C SER A 70 16.39 16.04 23.07
N ASP A 71 17.51 16.77 22.93
CA ASP A 71 18.74 16.51 23.67
C ASP A 71 18.64 16.94 25.13
N TRP A 72 17.68 17.81 25.46
CA TRP A 72 17.42 18.21 26.85
C TRP A 72 16.75 17.08 27.63
N GLY A 73 16.06 16.16 26.94
CA GLY A 73 15.22 15.14 27.55
C GLY A 73 14.13 15.75 28.43
N GLY A 74 13.66 14.95 29.40
CA GLY A 74 12.68 15.40 30.37
C GLY A 74 11.26 15.59 29.82
N ASN A 75 10.36 16.00 30.69
CA ASN A 75 8.96 16.27 30.34
C ASN A 75 8.75 17.72 29.86
N ALA A 76 7.56 18.02 29.33
CA ALA A 76 7.19 19.33 28.81
C ALA A 76 7.45 20.49 29.79
N LYS A 77 7.23 20.27 31.10
CA LYS A 77 7.46 21.28 32.14
C LYS A 77 8.94 21.58 32.30
N GLU A 78 9.77 20.55 32.33
CA GLU A 78 11.23 20.67 32.44
C GLU A 78 11.81 21.40 31.23
N GLN A 79 11.36 21.06 30.02
CA GLN A 79 11.83 21.74 28.82
C GLN A 79 11.41 23.22 28.78
N LEU A 80 10.17 23.54 29.14
CA LEU A 80 9.70 24.93 29.18
C LEU A 80 10.40 25.74 30.27
N THR A 81 10.66 25.12 31.43
CA THR A 81 11.44 25.74 32.52
C THR A 81 12.86 26.05 32.05
N ARG A 82 13.50 25.09 31.39
CA ARG A 82 14.86 25.24 30.85
C ARG A 82 14.93 26.34 29.80
N LEU A 83 13.96 26.39 28.88
CA LEU A 83 13.88 27.44 27.87
C LEU A 83 13.73 28.83 28.51
N LEU A 84 12.80 28.99 29.45
CA LEU A 84 12.56 30.29 30.09
C LEU A 84 13.70 30.75 31.00
N ALA A 85 14.53 29.83 31.48
CA ALA A 85 15.73 30.13 32.25
C ALA A 85 16.91 30.60 31.37
N ASP A 86 16.87 30.35 30.05
CA ASP A 86 17.92 30.77 29.11
C ASP A 86 17.80 32.28 28.80
N PRO A 87 18.76 33.11 29.25
CA PRO A 87 18.73 34.56 29.01
C PRO A 87 19.10 34.95 27.57
N ASP A 88 19.66 34.02 26.79
CA ASP A 88 20.11 34.27 25.42
C ASP A 88 19.06 33.82 24.38
N ARG A 89 17.89 33.36 24.83
CA ARG A 89 16.81 32.96 23.90
C ARG A 89 16.32 34.16 23.09
N ILE A 90 16.13 33.92 21.78
CA ILE A 90 15.73 34.93 20.80
C ILE A 90 14.43 35.65 21.20
N THR A 91 13.49 34.90 21.75
CA THR A 91 12.14 35.34 22.12
C THR A 91 12.07 36.23 23.35
N GLN A 92 13.12 36.29 24.19
CA GLN A 92 13.09 37.07 25.43
C GLN A 92 12.87 38.56 25.18
N SER A 93 13.44 39.11 24.11
CA SER A 93 13.29 40.53 23.74
C SER A 93 11.87 40.89 23.31
N VAL A 94 11.07 39.91 22.88
CA VAL A 94 9.73 40.11 22.32
C VAL A 94 8.65 39.71 23.33
N PHE A 95 8.80 38.56 23.97
CA PHE A 95 7.78 37.95 24.83
C PHE A 95 8.15 37.93 26.32
N GLY A 96 9.35 38.40 26.68
CA GLY A 96 9.83 38.34 28.05
C GLY A 96 9.84 36.92 28.58
N SER A 97 9.25 36.69 29.76
CA SER A 97 9.14 35.37 30.42
C SER A 97 7.79 34.69 30.20
N HIS A 98 7.03 35.05 29.16
CA HIS A 98 5.67 34.58 28.96
C HIS A 98 5.63 33.15 28.38
N ALA A 99 5.21 32.18 29.19
CA ALA A 99 5.35 30.77 28.85
C ALA A 99 4.48 30.33 27.64
N GLY A 100 3.22 30.77 27.57
CA GLY A 100 2.34 30.45 26.44
C GLY A 100 2.81 31.03 25.10
N MET A 101 3.49 32.17 25.13
CA MET A 101 4.07 32.80 23.94
C MET A 101 5.30 32.05 23.41
N GLU A 102 6.09 31.43 24.30
CA GLU A 102 7.16 30.53 23.87
C GLU A 102 6.62 29.30 23.15
N VAL A 103 5.51 28.72 23.64
CA VAL A 103 4.85 27.59 22.97
C VAL A 103 4.33 28.00 21.59
N PHE A 104 3.63 29.15 21.52
CA PHE A 104 3.15 29.71 20.26
C PHE A 104 4.29 29.92 19.26
N SER A 105 5.35 30.60 19.69
CA SER A 105 6.52 30.89 18.87
C SER A 105 7.20 29.62 18.37
N SER A 106 7.27 28.58 19.21
CA SER A 106 7.82 27.28 18.79
C SER A 106 6.97 26.63 17.70
N CYS A 107 5.64 26.64 17.84
CA CYS A 107 4.72 26.07 16.85
C CYS A 107 4.84 26.79 15.50
N VAL A 108 4.77 28.13 15.52
CA VAL A 108 4.83 28.98 14.33
C VAL A 108 6.24 29.03 13.72
N GLY A 109 7.29 28.75 14.50
CA GLY A 109 8.65 28.66 13.99
C GLY A 109 8.99 27.31 13.36
N ARG A 110 8.66 26.20 14.02
CA ARG A 110 9.17 24.87 13.66
C ARG A 110 8.35 24.16 12.59
N ILE A 111 7.03 24.30 12.60
CA ILE A 111 6.17 23.65 11.59
C ILE A 111 6.50 24.19 10.17
N PRO A 112 6.65 25.52 9.95
CA PRO A 112 7.07 26.03 8.65
C PRO A 112 8.45 25.56 8.21
N GLN A 113 9.40 25.40 9.12
CA GLN A 113 10.73 24.85 8.79
C GLN A 113 10.62 23.40 8.27
N ALA A 114 9.83 22.56 8.95
CA ALA A 114 9.57 21.19 8.51
C ALA A 114 8.85 21.16 7.13
N TYR A 115 7.89 22.05 6.93
CA TYR A 115 7.15 22.15 5.66
C TYR A 115 8.03 22.64 4.51
N ALA A 116 8.87 23.64 4.76
CA ALA A 116 9.85 24.12 3.79
C ALA A 116 10.80 22.99 3.35
N ALA A 117 11.37 22.25 4.31
CA ALA A 117 12.23 21.10 4.00
C ALA A 117 11.51 20.07 3.11
N LYS A 118 10.25 19.75 3.42
CA LYS A 118 9.41 18.86 2.59
C LYS A 118 9.22 19.41 1.17
N ARG A 119 8.76 20.65 1.05
CA ARG A 119 8.46 21.30 -0.24
C ARG A 119 9.69 21.37 -1.12
N HIS A 120 10.84 21.69 -0.55
CA HIS A 120 12.12 21.74 -1.26
C HIS A 120 12.54 20.37 -1.77
N ALA A 121 12.44 19.34 -0.94
CA ALA A 121 12.73 17.97 -1.34
C ALA A 121 11.78 17.49 -2.47
N GLN A 122 10.48 17.76 -2.35
CA GLN A 122 9.49 17.43 -3.38
C GLN A 122 9.79 18.12 -4.72
N ASN A 123 10.15 19.41 -4.70
CA ASN A 123 10.50 20.16 -5.91
C ASN A 123 11.73 19.59 -6.63
N LEU A 124 12.62 18.91 -5.91
CA LEU A 124 13.82 18.28 -6.43
C LEU A 124 13.66 16.77 -6.68
N GLY A 125 12.46 16.21 -6.43
CA GLY A 125 12.21 14.77 -6.54
C GLY A 125 13.04 13.93 -5.55
N SER A 126 13.40 14.50 -4.40
CA SER A 126 14.24 13.90 -3.37
C SER A 126 13.49 13.75 -2.03
N THR A 127 14.15 13.10 -1.07
CA THR A 127 13.71 13.03 0.33
C THR A 127 14.45 14.10 1.15
N PRO A 128 13.80 14.80 2.09
CA PRO A 128 14.50 15.77 2.92
C PRO A 128 15.52 15.06 3.82
N TYR A 129 16.73 15.63 3.90
CA TYR A 129 17.75 15.18 4.84
C TYR A 129 17.64 15.99 6.13
N ILE A 130 17.24 15.33 7.22
CA ILE A 130 17.06 15.94 8.54
C ILE A 130 17.87 15.12 9.53
N ASN A 131 18.93 15.72 10.08
CA ASN A 131 19.86 15.04 11.00
C ASN A 131 19.69 15.49 12.47
N ALA A 132 18.78 16.44 12.73
CA ALA A 132 18.48 16.91 14.08
C ALA A 132 17.20 16.22 14.57
N ASP A 133 17.28 15.48 15.67
CA ASP A 133 16.19 14.66 16.21
C ASP A 133 14.92 15.47 16.46
N THR A 134 15.05 16.67 17.03
CA THR A 134 13.89 17.54 17.23
C THR A 134 13.24 17.95 15.92
N SER A 135 14.05 18.29 14.89
CA SER A 135 13.50 18.64 13.57
C SER A 135 12.81 17.46 12.90
N TRP A 136 13.33 16.24 13.11
CA TRP A 136 12.73 15.00 12.63
C TRP A 136 11.38 14.72 13.28
N LEU A 137 11.23 14.99 14.59
CA LEU A 137 9.94 14.90 15.29
C LEU A 137 8.90 15.84 14.68
N TYR A 138 9.22 17.12 14.52
CA TYR A 138 8.30 18.10 13.91
C TYR A 138 7.94 17.74 12.46
N TYR A 139 8.89 17.20 11.69
CA TYR A 139 8.64 16.71 10.35
C TYR A 139 7.69 15.50 10.34
N THR A 140 7.84 14.57 11.28
CA THR A 140 6.96 13.41 11.43
C THR A 140 5.53 13.84 11.79
N TRP A 141 5.38 14.78 12.73
CA TRP A 141 4.07 15.34 13.07
C TRP A 141 3.44 16.10 11.91
N LEU A 142 4.22 16.84 11.14
CA LEU A 142 3.72 17.49 9.93
C LEU A 142 3.11 16.47 8.95
N ILE A 143 3.81 15.37 8.67
CA ILE A 143 3.30 14.30 7.79
C ILE A 143 2.02 13.69 8.37
N GLU A 144 1.99 13.47 9.68
CA GLU A 144 0.80 12.99 10.38
C GLU A 144 -0.39 13.95 10.15
N TYR A 145 -0.20 15.27 10.31
CA TYR A 145 -1.25 16.26 10.10
C TYR A 145 -1.68 16.38 8.65
N GLU A 146 -0.78 16.20 7.69
CA GLU A 146 -1.13 16.10 6.28
C GLU A 146 -1.97 14.86 5.98
N SER A 147 -1.65 13.73 6.61
CA SER A 147 -2.43 12.50 6.43
C SER A 147 -3.88 12.66 6.90
N LEU A 148 -4.15 13.52 7.90
CA LEU A 148 -5.51 13.78 8.39
C LEU A 148 -6.40 14.49 7.37
N LYS A 149 -5.80 15.24 6.44
CA LYS A 149 -6.49 15.93 5.35
C LYS A 149 -6.55 15.12 4.07
N PHE A 150 -5.85 14.00 4.02
CA PHE A 150 -5.88 13.10 2.88
C PHE A 150 -7.20 12.33 2.87
N GLU A 151 -8.24 12.96 2.32
CA GLU A 151 -9.38 12.24 1.78
C GLU A 151 -8.91 11.46 0.55
N ILE A 152 -8.25 10.34 0.80
CA ILE A 152 -7.94 9.39 -0.25
C ILE A 152 -9.27 8.83 -0.72
N ASP A 153 -9.66 9.16 -1.96
CA ASP A 153 -10.78 8.52 -2.66
C ASP A 153 -10.72 7.00 -2.47
N HIS A 154 -11.88 6.37 -2.35
CA HIS A 154 -12.00 4.94 -2.03
C HIS A 154 -11.17 4.06 -2.96
N GLU A 155 -11.09 4.42 -4.25
CA GLU A 155 -10.27 3.68 -5.22
C GLU A 155 -8.77 3.84 -4.98
N ASN A 156 -8.30 5.06 -4.69
CA ASN A 156 -6.89 5.31 -4.37
C ASN A 156 -6.48 4.63 -3.06
N ARG A 157 -7.39 4.58 -2.07
CA ARG A 157 -7.14 3.93 -0.79
C ARG A 157 -7.02 2.43 -0.99
N LYS A 158 -7.96 1.84 -1.74
CA LYS A 158 -7.90 0.43 -2.16
C LYS A 158 -6.59 0.10 -2.86
N ASN A 159 -6.14 0.94 -3.80
CA ASN A 159 -4.86 0.77 -4.49
C ASN A 159 -3.67 0.81 -3.52
N LEU A 160 -3.69 1.69 -2.52
CA LEU A 160 -2.62 1.79 -1.52
C LEU A 160 -2.55 0.52 -0.65
N HIS A 161 -3.70 0.01 -0.18
CA HIS A 161 -3.76 -1.26 0.56
C HIS A 161 -3.25 -2.43 -0.29
N MET A 162 -3.56 -2.46 -1.60
CA MET A 162 -3.06 -3.49 -2.51
C MET A 162 -1.54 -3.40 -2.70
N VAL A 163 -0.99 -2.19 -2.93
CA VAL A 163 0.46 -1.99 -3.09
C VAL A 163 1.20 -2.35 -1.81
N HIS A 164 0.68 -1.93 -0.65
CA HIS A 164 1.23 -2.30 0.64
C HIS A 164 1.24 -3.83 0.80
N ALA A 165 0.12 -4.49 0.54
CA ALA A 165 0.00 -5.95 0.65
C ALA A 165 0.98 -6.71 -0.26
N ILE A 166 1.15 -6.26 -1.51
CA ILE A 166 2.14 -6.85 -2.42
C ILE A 166 3.55 -6.65 -1.87
N SER A 167 3.88 -5.41 -1.44
CA SER A 167 5.22 -5.09 -0.94
C SER A 167 5.56 -5.82 0.36
N SER A 168 4.62 -5.93 1.30
CA SER A 168 4.81 -6.59 2.60
C SER A 168 4.77 -8.11 2.46
N GLY A 169 3.85 -8.63 1.63
CA GLY A 169 3.69 -10.06 1.40
C GLY A 169 4.87 -10.68 0.66
N LEU A 170 5.74 -9.92 -0.01
CA LEU A 170 6.96 -10.44 -0.66
C LEU A 170 7.89 -11.21 0.31
N GLN A 171 7.86 -10.91 1.61
CA GLN A 171 8.71 -11.60 2.57
C GLN A 171 8.23 -13.02 2.93
N ASP A 172 6.91 -13.27 3.00
CA ASP A 172 6.37 -14.57 3.46
C ASP A 172 5.21 -15.14 2.61
N GLY A 173 4.28 -14.33 2.10
CA GLY A 173 3.07 -14.81 1.38
C GLY A 173 3.18 -14.83 -0.16
N PHE A 174 4.05 -14.02 -0.74
CA PHE A 174 4.17 -13.74 -2.18
C PHE A 174 5.58 -13.97 -2.74
N SER A 175 6.43 -14.72 -2.05
CA SER A 175 7.80 -15.03 -2.51
C SER A 175 7.82 -15.58 -3.95
N TRP A 176 6.74 -16.24 -4.41
CA TRP A 176 6.61 -16.73 -5.77
C TRP A 176 6.29 -15.64 -6.82
N LEU A 177 5.63 -14.53 -6.45
CA LEU A 177 5.36 -13.40 -7.36
C LEU A 177 6.67 -12.75 -7.82
N GLY A 178 7.70 -12.74 -6.96
CA GLY A 178 9.05 -12.30 -7.33
C GLY A 178 9.73 -13.18 -8.39
N ASN A 179 9.22 -14.40 -8.62
CA ASN A 179 9.75 -15.37 -9.58
C ASN A 179 8.90 -15.48 -10.86
N VAL A 180 7.93 -14.58 -11.08
CA VAL A 180 7.13 -14.56 -12.31
C VAL A 180 8.02 -14.11 -13.47
N PRO A 181 8.16 -14.91 -14.54
CA PRO A 181 8.98 -14.54 -15.70
C PRO A 181 8.50 -13.25 -16.38
N VAL A 182 9.43 -12.40 -16.83
CA VAL A 182 9.13 -11.08 -17.43
C VAL A 182 8.29 -11.22 -18.71
N ASP A 183 8.51 -12.26 -19.51
CA ASP A 183 7.72 -12.55 -20.71
C ASP A 183 6.24 -12.77 -20.40
N LYS A 184 5.91 -13.35 -19.23
CA LYS A 184 4.53 -13.51 -18.76
C LYS A 184 3.89 -12.19 -18.37
N ILE A 185 4.64 -11.28 -17.75
CA ILE A 185 4.17 -9.92 -17.44
C ILE A 185 3.90 -9.15 -18.74
N ILE A 186 4.79 -9.27 -19.72
CA ILE A 186 4.61 -8.67 -21.05
C ILE A 186 3.37 -9.25 -21.75
N GLU A 187 3.17 -10.57 -21.67
CA GLU A 187 2.02 -11.27 -22.24
C GLU A 187 0.70 -10.73 -21.67
N LEU A 188 0.61 -10.60 -20.34
CA LEU A 188 -0.57 -10.05 -19.67
C LEU A 188 -0.86 -8.61 -20.08
N ARG A 189 0.18 -7.76 -20.19
CA ARG A 189 0.04 -6.36 -20.63
C ARG A 189 -0.47 -6.29 -22.07
N ARG A 190 0.11 -7.09 -22.99
CA ARG A 190 -0.29 -7.12 -24.40
C ARG A 190 -1.73 -7.59 -24.60
N LYS A 191 -2.19 -8.52 -23.76
CA LYS A 191 -3.56 -9.06 -23.79
C LYS A 191 -4.57 -8.21 -23.01
N ASN A 192 -4.16 -7.07 -22.45
CA ASN A 192 -4.98 -6.19 -21.62
C ASN A 192 -5.62 -6.90 -20.40
N LEU A 193 -4.88 -7.83 -19.78
CA LEU A 193 -5.36 -8.65 -18.65
C LEU A 193 -5.01 -8.06 -17.27
N MET A 194 -4.44 -6.86 -17.22
CA MET A 194 -4.06 -6.19 -15.97
C MET A 194 -5.27 -5.86 -15.08
N ASP A 195 -6.43 -5.58 -15.68
CA ASP A 195 -7.65 -5.31 -14.92
C ASP A 195 -8.20 -6.58 -14.26
N GLU A 196 -8.04 -7.74 -14.90
CA GLU A 196 -8.36 -9.03 -14.30
C GLU A 196 -7.43 -9.32 -13.10
N VAL A 197 -6.12 -9.06 -13.24
CA VAL A 197 -5.17 -9.17 -12.12
C VAL A 197 -5.58 -8.26 -10.96
N ARG A 198 -5.90 -6.99 -11.26
CA ARG A 198 -6.35 -6.03 -10.24
C ARG A 198 -7.66 -6.51 -9.57
N SER A 199 -8.59 -7.07 -10.34
CA SER A 199 -9.86 -7.60 -9.83
C SER A 199 -9.64 -8.76 -8.85
N VAL A 200 -8.78 -9.72 -9.19
CA VAL A 200 -8.42 -10.83 -8.29
C VAL A 200 -7.80 -10.29 -7.00
N LEU A 201 -6.82 -9.39 -7.09
CA LEU A 201 -6.13 -8.86 -5.92
C LEU A 201 -7.04 -8.00 -5.03
N SER A 202 -7.91 -7.18 -5.62
CA SER A 202 -8.77 -6.22 -4.92
C SER A 202 -10.05 -6.81 -4.34
N SER A 203 -10.38 -8.06 -4.68
CA SER A 203 -11.62 -8.71 -4.27
C SER A 203 -11.81 -8.70 -2.75
N GLY A 204 -12.88 -8.08 -2.26
CA GLY A 204 -13.19 -7.99 -0.82
C GLY A 204 -12.32 -7.02 -0.01
N VAL A 205 -11.32 -6.37 -0.61
CA VAL A 205 -10.47 -5.37 0.07
C VAL A 205 -11.28 -4.12 0.41
N SER A 206 -12.14 -3.65 -0.50
CA SER A 206 -12.99 -2.48 -0.25
C SER A 206 -13.85 -2.65 1.01
N ASN A 207 -14.44 -3.83 1.20
CA ASN A 207 -15.32 -4.12 2.34
C ASN A 207 -14.56 -4.01 3.69
N LEU A 208 -13.28 -4.40 3.71
CA LEU A 208 -12.44 -4.33 4.90
C LEU A 208 -12.00 -2.89 5.20
N ILE A 209 -11.69 -2.11 4.16
CA ILE A 209 -11.36 -0.69 4.31
C ILE A 209 -12.54 0.08 4.93
N HIS A 210 -13.77 -0.22 4.51
CA HIS A 210 -14.97 0.40 5.09
C HIS A 210 -15.22 0.00 6.56
N ALA A 211 -14.79 -1.18 6.99
CA ALA A 211 -14.99 -1.66 8.36
C ALA A 211 -13.92 -1.12 9.33
N THR A 212 -12.68 -0.94 8.90
CA THR A 212 -11.59 -0.35 9.72
C THR A 212 -10.53 0.26 8.81
N GLU A 213 -10.54 1.59 8.69
CA GLU A 213 -9.75 2.33 7.68
C GLU A 213 -8.23 2.15 7.79
N GLY A 214 -7.69 1.86 8.98
CA GLY A 214 -6.25 1.72 9.22
C GLY A 214 -5.73 0.27 9.27
N ASN A 215 -6.56 -0.75 9.04
CA ASN A 215 -6.14 -2.13 9.26
C ASN A 215 -5.42 -2.74 8.04
N TYR A 216 -4.16 -2.33 7.86
CA TYR A 216 -3.27 -2.88 6.84
C TYR A 216 -3.02 -4.37 7.00
N THR A 217 -3.07 -4.92 8.23
CA THR A 217 -2.89 -6.34 8.49
C THR A 217 -4.01 -7.18 7.87
N GLN A 218 -5.27 -6.82 8.13
CA GLN A 218 -6.43 -7.55 7.60
C GLN A 218 -6.55 -7.41 6.08
N THR A 219 -6.32 -6.22 5.54
CA THR A 219 -6.34 -5.99 4.10
C THR A 219 -5.20 -6.71 3.39
N THR A 220 -4.00 -6.76 3.99
CA THR A 220 -2.87 -7.56 3.48
C THR A 220 -3.21 -9.04 3.44
N GLN A 221 -3.74 -9.58 4.55
CA GLN A 221 -4.14 -10.99 4.60
C GLN A 221 -5.21 -11.31 3.56
N GLN A 222 -6.19 -10.41 3.35
CA GLN A 222 -7.22 -10.61 2.33
C GLN A 222 -6.65 -10.67 0.91
N VAL A 223 -5.66 -9.83 0.58
CA VAL A 223 -4.98 -9.87 -0.73
C VAL A 223 -4.21 -11.20 -0.88
N ILE A 224 -3.54 -11.67 0.18
CA ILE A 224 -2.88 -12.98 0.20
C ILE A 224 -3.89 -14.10 -0.05
N ASP A 225 -5.00 -14.12 0.71
CA ASP A 225 -6.06 -15.11 0.57
C ASP A 225 -6.69 -15.12 -0.83
N ASN A 226 -6.82 -13.95 -1.47
CA ASN A 226 -7.35 -13.86 -2.83
C ASN A 226 -6.43 -14.55 -3.84
N VAL A 227 -5.13 -14.32 -3.72
CA VAL A 227 -4.12 -14.94 -4.56
C VAL A 227 -4.06 -16.45 -4.31
N ASP A 228 -4.09 -16.88 -3.05
CA ASP A 228 -4.12 -18.30 -2.70
C ASP A 228 -5.37 -19.00 -3.23
N LYS A 229 -6.53 -18.34 -3.15
CA LYS A 229 -7.77 -18.84 -3.77
C LYS A 229 -7.62 -18.98 -5.29
N ALA A 230 -7.05 -17.99 -5.96
CA ALA A 230 -6.81 -18.04 -7.40
C ALA A 230 -5.84 -19.19 -7.77
N PHE A 231 -4.80 -19.41 -6.96
CA PHE A 231 -3.86 -20.51 -7.14
C PHE A 231 -4.50 -21.89 -6.89
N ILE A 232 -5.28 -22.04 -5.81
CA ILE A 232 -6.03 -23.27 -5.52
C ILE A 232 -7.03 -23.55 -6.64
N GLN A 233 -7.69 -22.52 -7.18
CA GLN A 233 -8.59 -22.67 -8.33
C GLN A 233 -7.82 -23.14 -9.57
N HIS A 234 -6.63 -22.59 -9.82
CA HIS A 234 -5.74 -23.04 -10.89
C HIS A 234 -5.36 -24.52 -10.75
N GLN A 235 -4.91 -24.94 -9.56
CA GLN A 235 -4.60 -26.34 -9.29
C GLN A 235 -5.83 -27.24 -9.46
N ARG A 236 -7.01 -26.82 -9.00
CA ARG A 236 -8.25 -27.59 -9.18
C ARG A 236 -8.63 -27.74 -10.65
N VAL A 237 -8.44 -26.72 -11.48
CA VAL A 237 -8.68 -26.80 -12.93
C VAL A 237 -7.73 -27.82 -13.57
N LEU A 238 -6.44 -27.79 -13.22
CA LEU A 238 -5.45 -28.75 -13.71
C LEU A 238 -5.71 -30.18 -13.19
N GLU A 239 -6.06 -30.33 -11.91
CA GLU A 239 -6.40 -31.63 -11.32
C GLU A 239 -7.67 -32.21 -11.93
N LYS A 240 -8.71 -31.38 -12.15
CA LYS A 240 -9.94 -31.82 -12.81
C LYS A 240 -9.62 -32.29 -14.23
N ALA A 241 -8.82 -31.52 -14.97
CA ALA A 241 -8.34 -31.93 -16.28
C ALA A 241 -7.55 -33.26 -16.26
N ARG A 242 -6.78 -33.52 -15.20
CA ARG A 242 -5.99 -34.75 -15.01
C ARG A 242 -6.81 -35.95 -14.55
N LYS A 243 -7.76 -35.74 -13.62
CA LYS A 243 -8.59 -36.78 -12.99
C LYS A 243 -9.77 -37.20 -13.84
N GLU A 244 -10.24 -36.35 -14.75
CA GLU A 244 -11.25 -36.73 -15.73
C GLU A 244 -10.65 -37.72 -16.75
N LYS A 245 -10.52 -38.99 -16.34
CA LYS A 245 -10.14 -40.11 -17.19
C LYS A 245 -11.10 -40.19 -18.37
N LEU A 246 -10.56 -40.23 -19.59
CA LEU A 246 -11.36 -40.54 -20.77
C LEU A 246 -11.65 -42.04 -20.71
N LYS A 247 -12.92 -42.41 -20.47
CA LYS A 247 -13.39 -43.79 -20.69
C LYS A 247 -13.47 -44.01 -22.20
N LEU A 248 -12.44 -44.64 -22.75
CA LEU A 248 -12.36 -45.01 -24.16
C LEU A 248 -12.66 -46.51 -24.25
N TYR A 249 -13.84 -46.88 -24.75
CA TYR A 249 -14.24 -48.28 -24.96
C TYR A 249 -14.03 -49.20 -23.73
N GLY A 250 -14.39 -48.73 -22.53
CA GLY A 250 -14.22 -49.48 -21.27
C GLY A 250 -12.80 -49.48 -20.70
N LEU A 251 -11.83 -48.85 -21.37
CA LEU A 251 -10.47 -48.63 -20.88
C LEU A 251 -10.32 -47.20 -20.36
N GLU A 252 -9.72 -47.08 -19.17
CA GLU A 252 -9.42 -45.78 -18.57
C GLU A 252 -8.09 -45.25 -19.11
N VAL A 253 -8.14 -44.22 -19.96
CA VAL A 253 -6.91 -43.59 -20.47
C VAL A 253 -6.65 -42.29 -19.72
N ALA A 254 -5.51 -42.24 -19.04
CA ALA A 254 -5.06 -41.06 -18.30
C ALA A 254 -4.48 -40.00 -19.26
N PRO A 255 -4.95 -38.75 -19.22
CA PRO A 255 -4.31 -37.65 -19.93
C PRO A 255 -2.98 -37.28 -19.27
N CYS A 256 -1.95 -37.03 -20.08
CA CYS A 256 -0.72 -36.38 -19.64
C CYS A 256 -0.85 -34.88 -19.93
N ILE A 257 -0.65 -34.03 -18.93
CA ILE A 257 -0.68 -32.58 -19.08
C ILE A 257 0.75 -32.08 -18.93
N ALA A 258 1.32 -31.52 -20.00
CA ALA A 258 2.62 -30.85 -19.98
C ALA A 258 2.44 -29.46 -20.58
N ASN A 259 2.87 -28.41 -19.85
CA ASN A 259 2.80 -27.00 -20.28
C ASN A 259 1.42 -26.57 -20.81
N GLY A 260 0.33 -27.04 -20.20
CA GLY A 260 -1.04 -26.67 -20.58
C GLY A 260 -1.60 -27.37 -21.83
N VAL A 261 -0.88 -28.36 -22.39
CA VAL A 261 -1.36 -29.20 -23.51
C VAL A 261 -1.77 -30.58 -22.98
N ILE A 262 -2.97 -31.04 -23.34
CA ILE A 262 -3.41 -32.41 -23.04
C ILE A 262 -2.86 -33.35 -24.12
N ALA A 263 -2.02 -34.31 -23.73
CA ALA A 263 -1.59 -35.40 -24.59
C ALA A 263 -2.21 -36.74 -24.13
N ILE A 264 -2.54 -37.61 -25.09
CA ILE A 264 -2.99 -38.98 -24.81
C ILE A 264 -1.76 -39.85 -24.59
N ALA A 265 -1.55 -40.36 -23.38
CA ALA A 265 -0.44 -41.27 -23.08
C ALA A 265 -0.56 -42.66 -23.76
N GLY A 266 -1.71 -42.95 -24.39
CA GLY A 266 -2.04 -44.25 -24.99
C GLY A 266 -1.15 -44.70 -26.16
N ALA A 267 -0.36 -43.81 -26.76
CA ALA A 267 0.61 -44.21 -27.78
C ALA A 267 1.86 -44.90 -27.20
N MET A 268 2.11 -44.81 -25.88
CA MET A 268 3.29 -45.41 -25.23
C MET A 268 3.00 -46.73 -24.50
N SER A 269 1.75 -47.21 -24.45
CA SER A 269 1.41 -48.46 -23.74
C SER A 269 1.51 -49.73 -24.59
N GLY A 270 1.89 -49.62 -25.86
CA GLY A 270 2.15 -50.78 -26.73
C GLY A 270 0.95 -51.69 -26.98
N ASN A 271 -0.29 -51.22 -26.74
CA ASN A 271 -1.47 -52.07 -26.79
C ASN A 271 -2.05 -52.14 -28.21
N ILE A 272 -1.75 -53.24 -28.92
CA ILE A 272 -2.14 -53.55 -30.30
C ILE A 272 -3.66 -53.43 -30.55
N ALA A 273 -4.48 -53.59 -29.51
CA ALA A 273 -5.93 -53.43 -29.60
C ALA A 273 -6.37 -52.02 -30.01
N LEU A 274 -5.59 -50.97 -29.72
CA LEU A 274 -5.90 -49.60 -30.16
C LEU A 274 -5.58 -49.36 -31.65
N ALA A 275 -4.69 -50.17 -32.25
CA ALA A 275 -4.34 -50.08 -33.67
C ALA A 275 -5.34 -50.82 -34.58
N SER A 276 -6.03 -51.85 -34.07
CA SER A 276 -6.98 -52.65 -34.85
C SER A 276 -8.43 -52.13 -34.86
N LEU A 277 -8.73 -51.01 -34.17
CA LEU A 277 -10.09 -50.49 -34.00
C LEU A 277 -10.61 -49.62 -35.16
N SER A 278 -9.89 -49.52 -36.28
CA SER A 278 -10.32 -48.73 -37.45
C SER A 278 -11.37 -49.43 -38.33
N ALA A 279 -11.73 -50.69 -38.07
CA ALA A 279 -12.47 -51.52 -39.03
C ALA A 279 -13.83 -52.08 -38.57
N GLY A 280 -14.37 -51.73 -37.40
CA GLY A 280 -15.69 -52.23 -37.05
C GLY A 280 -16.36 -51.59 -35.85
N LEU A 281 -17.70 -51.59 -35.91
CA LEU A 281 -18.68 -51.44 -34.82
C LEU A 281 -19.28 -50.04 -34.63
N GLY A 282 -20.29 -49.77 -35.46
CA GLY A 282 -21.40 -48.86 -35.15
C GLY A 282 -22.58 -49.61 -34.53
N VAL A 283 -22.39 -50.33 -33.42
CA VAL A 283 -23.50 -51.01 -32.71
C VAL A 283 -23.46 -50.72 -31.20
N LEU A 284 -24.62 -50.25 -30.71
CA LEU A 284 -25.08 -50.11 -29.32
C LEU A 284 -24.23 -49.26 -28.37
N GLY A 285 -24.65 -47.99 -28.20
CA GLY A 285 -24.37 -47.17 -27.01
C GLY A 285 -22.92 -46.74 -26.75
N MET A 286 -21.99 -47.06 -27.65
CA MET A 286 -20.57 -46.69 -27.52
C MET A 286 -20.26 -45.39 -28.29
N PRO A 287 -19.45 -44.47 -27.72
CA PRO A 287 -19.05 -43.24 -28.40
C PRO A 287 -18.29 -43.56 -29.70
N THR A 288 -18.60 -42.89 -30.80
CA THR A 288 -17.86 -43.06 -32.05
C THR A 288 -16.46 -42.42 -31.95
N LEU A 289 -15.51 -42.82 -32.80
CA LEU A 289 -14.20 -42.16 -32.92
C LEU A 289 -14.32 -40.64 -33.14
N LYS A 290 -15.42 -40.20 -33.77
CA LYS A 290 -15.75 -38.78 -33.97
C LYS A 290 -16.16 -38.10 -32.65
N ASP A 291 -16.89 -38.79 -31.78
CA ASP A 291 -17.31 -38.28 -30.46
C ASP A 291 -16.13 -38.22 -29.47
N ILE A 292 -15.18 -39.15 -29.59
CA ILE A 292 -13.93 -39.12 -28.82
C ILE A 292 -13.09 -37.91 -29.25
N ARG A 293 -12.97 -37.68 -30.56
CA ARG A 293 -12.25 -36.54 -31.12
C ARG A 293 -12.92 -35.21 -30.75
N SER A 294 -14.25 -35.13 -30.76
CA SER A 294 -14.97 -33.90 -30.39
C SER A 294 -14.82 -33.59 -28.90
N LYS A 295 -14.97 -34.57 -28.00
CA LYS A 295 -14.75 -34.37 -26.56
C LYS A 295 -13.30 -34.01 -26.23
N PHE A 296 -12.34 -34.57 -26.95
CA PHE A 296 -10.94 -34.18 -26.81
C PHE A 296 -10.72 -32.72 -27.24
N LYS A 297 -11.29 -32.34 -28.40
CA LYS A 297 -11.21 -30.97 -28.92
C LYS A 297 -11.82 -29.96 -27.96
N GLU A 298 -13.02 -30.25 -27.44
CA GLU A 298 -13.72 -29.40 -26.47
C GLU A 298 -12.91 -29.22 -25.17
N ARG A 299 -12.25 -30.28 -24.68
CA ARG A 299 -11.36 -30.19 -23.51
C ARG A 299 -10.11 -29.37 -23.77
N GLN A 300 -9.49 -29.57 -24.92
CA GLN A 300 -8.33 -28.80 -25.33
C GLN A 300 -8.69 -27.31 -25.45
N GLU A 301 -9.84 -26.99 -26.04
CA GLU A 301 -10.37 -25.63 -26.13
C GLU A 301 -10.64 -25.01 -24.75
N ASN A 302 -11.20 -25.76 -23.80
CA ASN A 302 -11.45 -25.28 -22.43
C ASN A 302 -10.17 -24.99 -21.65
N ILE A 303 -9.14 -25.84 -21.78
CA ILE A 303 -7.83 -25.60 -21.13
C ILE A 303 -7.10 -24.45 -21.80
N GLU A 304 -7.13 -24.36 -23.13
CA GLU A 304 -6.57 -23.23 -23.86
C GLU A 304 -7.25 -21.91 -23.50
N ALA A 305 -8.57 -21.90 -23.35
CA ALA A 305 -9.32 -20.73 -22.89
C ALA A 305 -8.90 -20.33 -21.48
N TYR A 306 -8.76 -21.29 -20.55
CA TYR A 306 -8.30 -21.01 -19.19
C TYR A 306 -6.85 -20.51 -19.14
N ASN A 307 -5.96 -21.09 -19.94
CA ASN A 307 -4.56 -20.66 -20.03
C ASN A 307 -4.39 -19.26 -20.65
N ARG A 308 -5.44 -18.69 -21.25
CA ARG A 308 -5.45 -17.31 -21.75
C ARG A 308 -5.88 -16.29 -20.68
N THR A 309 -6.41 -16.74 -19.54
CA THR A 309 -6.79 -15.87 -18.41
C THR A 309 -5.57 -15.33 -17.68
N ALA A 310 -5.73 -14.25 -16.91
CA ALA A 310 -4.64 -13.69 -16.10
C ALA A 310 -4.07 -14.74 -15.12
N THR A 311 -4.97 -15.46 -14.45
CA THR A 311 -4.64 -16.55 -13.52
C THR A 311 -3.88 -17.68 -14.23
N GLY A 312 -4.34 -18.10 -15.40
CA GLY A 312 -3.70 -19.16 -16.19
C GLY A 312 -2.27 -18.78 -16.63
N ILE A 313 -2.07 -17.55 -17.10
CA ILE A 313 -0.75 -17.07 -17.54
C ILE A 313 0.19 -16.91 -16.34
N LEU A 314 -0.27 -16.28 -15.25
CA LEU A 314 0.52 -16.08 -14.04
C LEU A 314 0.96 -17.39 -13.40
N PHE A 315 0.08 -18.39 -13.31
CA PHE A 315 0.42 -19.64 -12.63
C PHE A 315 1.01 -20.72 -13.54
N SER A 316 1.05 -20.50 -14.87
CA SER A 316 1.61 -21.46 -15.84
C SER A 316 3.07 -21.86 -15.58
N HIS A 317 3.84 -21.01 -14.90
CA HIS A 317 5.24 -21.27 -14.58
C HIS A 317 5.43 -22.03 -13.25
N LYS A 318 4.38 -22.16 -12.44
CA LYS A 318 4.38 -22.97 -11.21
C LYS A 318 3.92 -24.39 -11.53
N LYS A 319 4.73 -25.38 -11.15
CA LYS A 319 4.39 -26.81 -11.24
C LYS A 319 3.56 -27.26 -10.05
#